data_AF-A0A453D8R8-F1
#
_entry.id   AF-A0A453D8R8-F1
#
_cell.length_a   1.000
_cell.length_b   1.000
_cell.length_c   1.000
_cell.angle_alpha   90.00
_cell.angle_beta   90.00
_cell.angle_gamma   90.00
#
_symmetry.space_group_name_H-M   'P 1'
#
loop_
_entity.id
_entity.type
_entity.pdbx_description
1 polymer ?
#
loop_
_entity_poly.entity_id
_entity_poly.type
_entity_poly.pdbx_seq_one_letter_code
_entity_poly.pdbx_strand_id
1 'polypeptide(L)'
;QLRFPLVGEFTCQNAILAERFIEAGSPYVLKSEKADVYRLPYLSSGAPGFALLEAARKANFQDVLSRISAGFSSNSWDKPILLAWGESDKYLPLSIAEEFKKNNPSVVKLKPIEGAGHMPQEDWPEKVVAALNSFLY
;
A
#
# COMPACT_ATOMS: atom_id res chain seq x y z
N GLN A 1 -8.96 -3.31 -14.37
CA GLN A 1 -8.38 -3.31 -15.74
C GLN A 1 -7.60 -4.59 -16.03
N LEU A 2 -6.72 -5.04 -15.14
CA LEU A 2 -5.90 -6.25 -15.34
C LEU A 2 -6.67 -7.56 -15.65
N ARG A 3 -7.93 -7.70 -15.23
CA ARG A 3 -8.72 -8.92 -15.47
C ARG A 3 -9.39 -9.01 -16.84
N PHE A 4 -9.40 -7.93 -17.62
CA PHE A 4 -10.01 -7.96 -18.94
C PHE A 4 -9.08 -8.69 -19.93
N PRO A 5 -9.60 -9.67 -20.70
CA PRO A 5 -8.81 -10.36 -21.72
C PRO A 5 -8.14 -9.37 -22.68
N LEU A 6 -6.89 -9.63 -23.08
CA LEU A 6 -6.03 -8.80 -23.96
C LEU A 6 -5.63 -7.42 -23.39
N VAL A 7 -6.53 -6.72 -22.70
CA VAL A 7 -6.23 -5.44 -22.02
C VAL A 7 -5.25 -5.65 -20.88
N GLY A 8 -5.45 -6.67 -20.04
CA GLY A 8 -4.54 -6.96 -18.93
C GLY A 8 -3.12 -7.32 -19.39
N GLU A 9 -3.00 -8.09 -20.46
CA GLU A 9 -1.72 -8.51 -21.05
C GLU A 9 -0.93 -7.33 -21.60
N PHE A 10 -1.62 -6.42 -22.30
CA PHE A 10 -1.03 -5.17 -22.79
C PHE A 10 -0.61 -4.23 -21.64
N THR A 11 -1.46 -4.10 -20.61
CA THR A 11 -1.19 -3.19 -19.49
C THR A 11 -0.02 -3.67 -18.63
N CYS A 12 0.16 -4.98 -18.50
CA CYS A 12 1.21 -5.58 -17.68
C CYS A 12 2.62 -5.39 -18.25
N GLN A 13 2.74 -5.19 -19.56
CA GLN A 13 4.03 -4.95 -20.22
C GLN A 13 4.46 -3.49 -20.14
N ASN A 14 3.61 -2.60 -19.62
CA ASN A 14 3.93 -1.18 -19.52
C ASN A 14 4.78 -0.89 -18.26
N ALA A 15 6.09 -0.72 -18.45
CA ALA A 15 7.02 -0.39 -17.36
C ALA A 15 6.69 0.94 -16.64
N ILE A 16 6.03 1.87 -17.32
CA ILE A 16 5.62 3.17 -16.74
C ILE A 16 4.49 2.99 -15.73
N LEU A 17 3.78 1.85 -15.73
CA LEU A 17 2.68 1.61 -14.81
C LEU A 17 3.14 1.65 -13.33
N ALA A 18 4.36 1.21 -13.05
CA ALA A 18 4.91 1.15 -11.69
C ALA A 18 5.02 2.55 -11.06
N GLU A 19 5.60 3.52 -11.77
CA GLU A 19 5.69 4.89 -11.26
C GLU A 19 4.32 5.56 -11.16
N ARG A 20 3.41 5.31 -12.12
CA ARG A 20 2.10 5.96 -12.16
C ARG A 20 1.24 5.51 -10.99
N PHE A 21 1.40 4.25 -10.55
CA PHE A 21 0.74 3.75 -9.36
C PHE A 21 1.23 4.47 -8.09
N ILE A 22 2.55 4.64 -7.94
CA ILE A 22 3.14 5.30 -6.78
C ILE A 22 2.71 6.77 -6.73
N GLU A 23 2.83 7.49 -7.85
CA GLU A 23 2.41 8.89 -7.94
C GLU A 23 0.91 9.08 -7.72
N ALA A 24 0.08 8.17 -8.23
CA ALA A 24 -1.37 8.27 -8.05
C ALA A 24 -1.79 8.17 -6.57
N GLY A 25 -1.05 7.38 -5.78
CA GLY A 25 -1.28 7.23 -4.34
C GLY A 25 -0.65 8.35 -3.47
N SER A 26 0.25 9.16 -4.04
CA SER A 26 0.99 10.18 -3.31
C SER A 26 0.46 11.60 -3.61
N PRO A 27 0.63 12.57 -2.69
CA PRO A 27 0.50 13.99 -3.02
C PRO A 27 1.72 14.55 -3.78
N TYR A 28 2.79 13.76 -3.94
CA TYR A 28 4.05 14.18 -4.56
C TYR A 28 4.30 13.52 -5.91
N VAL A 29 5.11 14.18 -6.73
CA VAL A 29 5.62 13.63 -8.00
C VAL A 29 6.87 12.81 -7.69
N LEU A 30 6.97 11.62 -8.30
CA LEU A 30 8.11 10.76 -8.10
C LEU A 30 9.28 11.27 -8.94
N LYS A 31 10.46 11.44 -8.31
CA LYS A 31 11.67 11.84 -9.03
C LYS A 31 12.04 10.78 -10.07
N SER A 32 12.52 11.21 -11.24
CA SER A 32 12.82 10.29 -12.35
C SER A 32 13.80 9.18 -11.94
N GLU A 33 14.83 9.51 -11.16
CA GLU A 33 15.83 8.53 -10.71
C GLU A 33 15.22 7.45 -9.82
N LYS A 34 14.17 7.79 -9.06
CA LYS A 34 13.42 6.84 -8.23
C LYS A 34 12.45 6.03 -9.07
N ALA A 35 11.76 6.67 -10.01
CA ALA A 35 10.89 5.98 -10.95
C ALA A 35 11.67 4.93 -11.76
N ASP A 36 12.90 5.23 -12.17
CA ASP A 36 13.77 4.29 -12.88
C ASP A 36 14.01 3.02 -12.07
N VAL A 37 14.23 3.12 -10.75
CA VAL A 37 14.38 1.95 -9.87
C VAL A 37 13.14 1.05 -9.91
N TYR A 38 11.94 1.63 -9.89
CA TYR A 38 10.69 0.87 -9.98
C TYR A 38 10.42 0.28 -11.38
N ARG A 39 10.97 0.91 -12.43
CA ARG A 39 10.89 0.41 -13.80
C ARG A 39 11.88 -0.74 -14.06
N LEU A 40 13.00 -0.82 -13.34
CA LEU A 40 14.07 -1.82 -13.58
C LEU A 40 13.54 -3.26 -13.75
N PRO A 41 12.66 -3.79 -12.87
CA PRO A 41 12.14 -5.14 -13.05
C PRO A 41 11.40 -5.33 -14.38
N TYR A 42 10.59 -4.35 -14.77
CA TYR A 42 9.81 -4.36 -16.02
C TYR A 42 10.67 -4.15 -17.27
N LEU A 43 11.77 -3.40 -17.15
CA LEU A 43 12.75 -3.23 -18.23
C LEU A 43 13.60 -4.47 -18.44
N SER A 44 13.90 -5.21 -17.36
CA SER A 44 14.68 -6.45 -17.45
C SER A 44 13.91 -7.60 -18.11
N SER A 45 12.59 -7.67 -17.92
CA SER A 45 11.71 -8.64 -18.56
C SER A 45 10.23 -8.26 -18.38
N GLY A 46 9.33 -8.86 -19.16
CA GLY A 46 7.88 -8.75 -18.93
C GLY A 46 7.37 -9.57 -17.73
N ALA A 47 8.22 -10.34 -17.07
CA ALA A 47 7.81 -11.29 -16.03
C ALA A 47 7.12 -10.65 -14.81
N PRO A 48 7.56 -9.48 -14.28
CA PRO A 48 6.86 -8.83 -13.16
C PRO A 48 5.43 -8.42 -13.54
N GLY A 49 5.25 -7.93 -14.76
CA GLY A 49 3.93 -7.63 -15.31
C GLY A 49 3.01 -8.84 -15.34
N PHE A 50 3.47 -9.93 -15.94
CA PHE A 50 2.68 -11.18 -15.99
C PHE A 50 2.44 -11.78 -14.61
N ALA A 51 3.38 -11.67 -13.68
CA ALA A 51 3.17 -12.09 -12.29
C ALA A 51 2.03 -11.29 -11.63
N LEU A 52 1.99 -9.96 -11.83
CA LEU A 52 0.90 -9.11 -11.36
C LEU A 52 -0.44 -9.47 -12.03
N LEU A 53 -0.43 -9.74 -13.34
CA LEU A 53 -1.61 -10.19 -14.09
C LEU A 53 -2.19 -11.47 -13.50
N GLU A 54 -1.35 -12.48 -13.34
CA GLU A 54 -1.75 -13.80 -12.89
C GLU A 54 -2.19 -13.78 -11.42
N ALA A 55 -1.52 -13.00 -10.57
CA ALA A 55 -1.98 -12.74 -9.20
C ALA A 55 -3.37 -12.07 -9.21
N ALA A 56 -3.56 -11.05 -10.03
CA ALA A 56 -4.84 -10.37 -10.15
C ALA A 56 -5.95 -11.27 -10.70
N ARG A 57 -5.65 -12.19 -11.64
CA ARG A 57 -6.62 -13.18 -12.16
C ARG A 57 -7.00 -14.22 -11.12
N LYS A 58 -6.03 -14.73 -10.35
CA LYS A 58 -6.24 -15.80 -9.36
C LYS A 58 -6.83 -15.32 -8.03
N ALA A 59 -6.66 -14.04 -7.68
CA ALA A 59 -7.21 -13.51 -6.44
C ALA A 59 -8.75 -13.62 -6.39
N ASN A 60 -9.32 -13.96 -5.24
CA ASN A 60 -10.76 -13.74 -5.00
C ASN A 60 -10.92 -12.47 -4.17
N PHE A 61 -10.99 -11.30 -4.83
CA PHE A 61 -11.00 -10.02 -4.13
C PHE A 61 -12.18 -9.86 -3.15
N GLN A 62 -13.34 -10.46 -3.45
CA GLN A 62 -14.50 -10.39 -2.55
C GLN A 62 -14.23 -11.18 -1.26
N ASP A 63 -13.75 -12.41 -1.37
CA ASP A 63 -13.37 -13.21 -0.21
C ASP A 63 -12.22 -12.57 0.58
N VAL A 64 -11.16 -12.13 -0.11
CA VAL A 64 -10.01 -11.47 0.52
C VAL A 64 -10.44 -10.23 1.28
N LEU A 65 -11.25 -9.36 0.67
CA LEU A 65 -11.71 -8.14 1.31
C LEU A 65 -12.61 -8.47 2.51
N SER A 66 -13.53 -9.43 2.38
CA SER A 66 -14.38 -9.89 3.48
C SER A 66 -13.55 -10.36 4.68
N ARG A 67 -12.51 -11.18 4.43
CA ARG A 67 -11.62 -11.69 5.48
C ARG A 67 -10.77 -10.60 6.13
N ILE A 68 -10.26 -9.64 5.34
CA ILE A 68 -9.51 -8.49 5.87
C ILE A 68 -10.42 -7.65 6.75
N SER A 69 -11.61 -7.29 6.28
CA SER A 69 -12.58 -6.51 7.05
C SER A 69 -12.96 -7.22 8.35
N ALA A 70 -13.26 -8.51 8.30
CA ALA A 70 -13.57 -9.30 9.51
C ALA A 70 -12.40 -9.33 10.52
N GLY A 71 -11.16 -9.44 10.04
CA GLY A 71 -9.97 -9.38 10.89
C GLY A 71 -9.71 -7.99 11.48
N PHE A 72 -9.91 -6.93 10.70
CA PHE A 72 -9.77 -5.55 11.15
C PHE A 72 -10.84 -5.17 12.19
N SER A 73 -12.06 -5.67 12.05
CA SER A 73 -13.13 -5.46 13.02
C SER A 73 -13.03 -6.36 14.26
N SER A 74 -12.09 -7.30 14.31
CA SER A 74 -11.94 -8.18 15.47
C SER A 74 -11.26 -7.45 16.64
N ASN A 75 -11.64 -7.83 17.86
CA ASN A 75 -10.96 -7.44 19.10
C ASN A 75 -10.02 -8.55 19.59
N SER A 76 -9.57 -9.42 18.68
CA SER A 76 -8.77 -10.61 19.00
C SER A 76 -7.26 -10.35 18.91
N TRP A 77 -6.84 -9.11 18.71
CA TRP A 77 -5.44 -8.74 18.57
C TRP A 77 -4.78 -8.66 19.96
N ASP A 78 -3.69 -9.40 20.13
CA ASP A 78 -3.01 -9.55 21.44
C ASP A 78 -1.53 -9.09 21.42
N LYS A 79 -1.01 -8.68 20.26
CA LYS A 79 0.37 -8.20 20.10
C LYS A 79 0.39 -6.68 19.95
N PRO A 80 1.41 -5.99 20.51
CA PRO A 80 1.63 -4.58 20.21
C PRO A 80 1.72 -4.33 18.70
N ILE A 81 1.01 -3.32 18.21
CA ILE A 81 0.93 -2.96 16.79
C ILE A 81 1.21 -1.46 16.65
N LEU A 82 2.17 -1.11 15.81
CA LEU A 82 2.27 0.24 15.25
C LEU A 82 1.46 0.29 13.96
N LEU A 83 0.47 1.17 13.90
CA LEU A 83 -0.28 1.47 12.69
C LEU A 83 0.19 2.83 12.16
N ALA A 84 1.24 2.83 11.33
CA ALA A 84 1.71 4.03 10.64
C ALA A 84 0.89 4.23 9.36
N TRP A 85 0.20 5.37 9.25
CA TRP A 85 -0.81 5.58 8.20
C TRP A 85 -0.64 6.93 7.54
N GLY A 86 -0.68 6.99 6.20
CA GLY A 86 -0.64 8.26 5.48
C GLY A 86 -1.94 9.03 5.63
N GLU A 87 -1.90 10.20 6.26
CA GLU A 87 -3.09 10.99 6.53
C GLU A 87 -3.83 11.43 5.26
N SER A 88 -3.11 11.59 4.15
CA SER A 88 -3.60 12.02 2.85
C SER A 88 -3.78 10.87 1.84
N ASP A 89 -3.91 9.62 2.31
CA ASP A 89 -4.11 8.45 1.43
C ASP A 89 -5.43 8.60 0.65
N LYS A 90 -5.33 8.54 -0.69
CA LYS A 90 -6.45 8.70 -1.63
C LYS A 90 -7.29 7.44 -1.82
N TYR A 91 -6.77 6.28 -1.39
CA TYR A 91 -7.42 4.98 -1.53
C TYR A 91 -8.02 4.48 -0.22
N LEU A 92 -7.36 4.74 0.91
CA LEU A 92 -7.79 4.26 2.22
C LEU A 92 -7.89 5.43 3.22
N PRO A 93 -9.10 5.85 3.63
CA PRO A 93 -9.26 6.98 4.55
C PRO A 93 -8.71 6.66 5.94
N LEU A 94 -8.15 7.68 6.60
CA LEU A 94 -7.61 7.58 7.97
C LEU A 94 -8.62 7.03 8.98
N SER A 95 -9.92 7.27 8.77
CA SER A 95 -10.98 6.77 9.64
C SER A 95 -10.98 5.25 9.84
N ILE A 96 -10.53 4.47 8.84
CA ILE A 96 -10.37 3.01 8.97
C ILE A 96 -9.31 2.69 10.04
N ALA A 97 -8.20 3.43 10.03
CA ALA A 97 -7.11 3.25 10.97
C ALA A 97 -7.50 3.70 12.38
N GLU A 98 -8.26 4.79 12.49
CA GLU A 98 -8.84 5.28 13.74
C GLU A 98 -9.84 4.29 14.34
N GLU A 99 -10.72 3.71 13.52
CA GLU A 99 -11.66 2.67 13.95
C GLU A 99 -10.90 1.43 14.45
N PHE A 100 -9.85 1.00 13.74
CA PHE A 100 -9.03 -0.13 14.17
C PHE A 100 -8.37 0.12 15.53
N LYS A 101 -7.80 1.32 15.75
CA LYS A 101 -7.26 1.74 17.05
C LYS A 101 -8.34 1.81 18.13
N LYS A 102 -9.53 2.32 17.81
CA LYS A 102 -10.66 2.43 18.75
C LYS A 102 -11.12 1.06 19.23
N ASN A 103 -11.15 0.07 18.35
CA ASN A 103 -11.56 -1.30 18.66
C ASN A 103 -10.47 -2.08 19.42
N ASN A 104 -9.19 -1.73 19.20
CA ASN A 104 -8.04 -2.40 19.80
C ASN A 104 -7.13 -1.44 20.59
N PRO A 105 -7.65 -0.68 21.58
CA PRO A 105 -6.95 0.46 22.17
C PRO A 105 -5.74 0.08 23.01
N SER A 106 -5.71 -1.13 23.57
CA SER A 106 -4.62 -1.64 24.43
C SER A 106 -3.39 -2.06 23.64
N VAL A 107 -3.55 -2.46 22.37
CA VAL A 107 -2.47 -3.06 21.58
C VAL A 107 -2.07 -2.24 20.36
N VAL A 108 -2.98 -1.46 19.78
CA VAL A 108 -2.68 -0.62 18.61
C VAL A 108 -2.15 0.74 19.05
N LYS A 109 -1.08 1.24 18.44
CA LYS A 109 -0.62 2.63 18.49
C LYS A 109 -0.76 3.21 17.08
N LEU A 110 -1.75 4.08 16.87
CA LEU A 110 -1.94 4.77 15.59
C LEU A 110 -0.96 5.94 15.50
N LYS A 111 -0.24 6.02 14.38
CA LYS A 111 0.64 7.14 14.05
C LYS A 111 0.29 7.66 12.65
N PRO A 112 -0.57 8.68 12.55
CA PRO A 112 -0.77 9.39 11.29
C PRO A 112 0.55 10.04 10.86
N ILE A 113 0.89 9.87 9.60
CA ILE A 113 2.06 10.46 8.96
C ILE A 113 1.55 11.64 8.14
N GLU A 114 1.63 12.81 8.75
CA GLU A 114 1.19 14.06 8.15
C GLU A 114 1.89 14.31 6.81
N GLY A 115 1.09 14.64 5.79
CA GLY A 115 1.56 14.90 4.43
C GLY A 115 1.88 13.64 3.61
N ALA A 116 1.79 12.44 4.18
CA ALA A 116 1.93 11.19 3.42
C ALA A 116 0.58 10.70 2.88
N GLY A 117 0.60 10.14 1.68
CA GLY A 117 -0.48 9.40 1.05
C GLY A 117 -0.34 7.89 1.22
N HIS A 118 -0.61 7.14 0.15
CA HIS A 118 -0.69 5.68 0.18
C HIS A 118 0.64 4.97 0.48
N MET A 119 1.77 5.63 0.22
CA MET A 119 3.11 5.08 0.40
C MET A 119 3.92 5.99 1.33
N PRO A 120 3.65 6.00 2.65
CA PRO A 120 4.34 6.89 3.59
C PRO A 120 5.87 6.75 3.59
N GLN A 121 6.38 5.58 3.23
CA GLN A 121 7.81 5.32 3.08
C GLN A 121 8.45 6.05 1.89
N GLU A 122 7.69 6.37 0.84
CA GLU A 122 8.16 7.18 -0.28
C GLU A 122 8.00 8.67 0.01
N ASP A 123 6.91 9.04 0.70
CA ASP A 123 6.56 10.43 0.95
C ASP A 123 7.36 11.07 2.08
N TRP A 124 7.46 10.38 3.23
CA TRP A 124 8.11 10.87 4.45
C TRP A 124 8.84 9.74 5.19
N PRO A 125 9.88 9.13 4.58
CA PRO A 125 10.62 8.01 5.17
C PRO A 125 11.17 8.31 6.58
N GLU A 126 11.60 9.54 6.84
CA GLU A 126 12.09 9.98 8.14
C GLU A 126 10.99 9.94 9.23
N LYS A 127 9.74 10.26 8.87
CA LYS A 127 8.60 10.19 9.80
C LYS A 127 8.24 8.73 10.08
N VAL A 128 8.35 7.85 9.07
CA VAL A 128 8.17 6.41 9.23
C VAL A 128 9.24 5.83 10.15
N VAL A 129 10.51 6.16 9.93
CA VAL A 129 11.64 5.71 10.78
C VAL A 129 11.48 6.23 12.21
N ALA A 130 11.08 7.49 12.40
CA ALA A 130 10.81 8.03 13.73
C ALA A 130 9.66 7.27 14.44
N ALA A 131 8.60 6.93 13.71
CA ALA A 131 7.49 6.14 14.25
C ALA A 131 7.93 4.73 14.67
N LEU A 132 8.76 4.07 13.84
CA LEU A 132 9.33 2.76 14.14
C LEU A 132 10.26 2.81 15.35
N ASN A 133 11.16 3.79 15.42
CA ASN A 133 12.07 3.94 16.56
C ASN A 133 11.30 4.16 17.86
N SER A 134 10.27 5.00 17.87
CA SER A 134 9.41 5.23 19.05
C SER A 134 8.53 4.03 19.43
N PHE A 135 8.43 3.03 18.57
CA PHE A 135 7.66 1.81 18.84
C PHE A 135 8.55 0.66 19.33
N LEU A 136 9.75 0.54 18.78
CA LEU A 136 10.68 -0.54 19.09
C LEU A 136 11.61 -0.25 20.28
N TYR A 137 11.91 1.03 20.53
CA TYR A 137 12.79 1.49 21.61
C TYR A 137 12.04 2.43 22.56
#